data_AF-A0A1Y1K3A6-F1
#
_entry.id   AF-A0A1Y1K3A6-F1
#
_cell.length_a   1.000
_cell.length_b   1.000
_cell.length_c   1.000
_cell.angle_alpha   90.00
_cell.angle_beta   90.00
_cell.angle_gamma   90.00
#
_symmetry.space_group_name_H-M   'P 1'
#
loop_
_entity.id
_entity.type
_entity.pdbx_description
1 polymer ?
#
loop_
_entity_poly.entity_id
_entity_poly.type
_entity_poly.pdbx_seq_one_letter_code
_entity_poly.pdbx_strand_id
1 'polypeptide(L)'
;RLTIPLAVVVAITATWLPHFARGPLWDQVVGREYRSCRKNWWANLLYINNYYEEKNMCLPHSWYLAADIQLFLYSLLLLSIIWKNRRIASKVFAASLIMGVLVPGILAYIHDIHIVLRAYPENLQTRLVNLPEWSYFMVPGHTSIGGYTIGLIGGYLYYKNRNKKLFAKTVTTENQVDINKTKYFTQYQHILWFVVVFSFPLTVILLGLLLHDDNYTPSSLETAVYVGLSRNLYAFGMCLMIFGFTQNIGCRVGQRHRNDTGFAILRKIFVLRVLGTFHNNTYTKWPYQIDDLYIGP
;
A
#
# COMPACT_ATOMS: atom_id res chain seq x y z
N ARG A 1 -0.93 -11.84 12.36
CA ARG A 1 -0.42 -13.17 12.82
C ARG A 1 0.90 -13.50 12.09
N LEU A 2 1.89 -12.61 12.11
CA LEU A 2 3.14 -12.75 11.33
C LEU A 2 4.39 -12.88 12.21
N THR A 3 4.29 -12.53 13.50
CA THR A 3 5.37 -12.59 14.48
C THR A 3 5.91 -14.00 14.70
N ILE A 4 5.04 -15.00 14.86
CA ILE A 4 5.46 -16.39 15.11
C ILE A 4 6.23 -16.97 13.90
N PRO A 5 5.73 -16.90 12.65
CA PRO A 5 6.50 -17.31 11.49
C PRO A 5 7.83 -16.55 11.35
N LEU A 6 7.83 -15.23 11.57
CA LEU A 6 9.04 -14.42 11.50
C LEU A 6 10.09 -14.88 12.52
N ALA A 7 9.68 -15.16 13.76
CA ALA A 7 10.56 -15.65 14.81
C ALA A 7 11.21 -16.99 14.44
N VAL A 8 10.43 -17.90 13.84
CA VAL A 8 10.95 -19.19 13.36
C VAL A 8 11.98 -18.98 12.24
N VAL A 9 11.68 -18.12 11.27
CA VAL A 9 12.61 -17.82 10.17
C VAL A 9 13.89 -17.20 10.70
N VAL A 10 13.80 -16.23 11.63
CA VAL A 10 14.96 -15.60 12.28
C VAL A 10 15.79 -16.62 13.07
N ALA A 11 15.15 -17.56 13.77
CA ALA A 11 15.85 -18.61 14.51
C ALA A 11 16.61 -19.56 13.57
N ILE A 12 15.98 -19.97 12.46
CA ILE A 12 16.60 -20.82 11.44
C ILE A 12 17.76 -20.08 10.78
N THR A 13 17.60 -18.79 10.46
CA THR A 13 18.65 -18.00 9.81
C THR A 13 19.84 -17.71 10.71
N ALA A 14 19.61 -17.56 12.01
CA ALA A 14 20.68 -17.36 12.98
C ALA A 14 21.45 -18.67 13.31
N THR A 15 20.78 -19.83 13.28
CA THR A 15 21.36 -21.10 13.76
C THR A 15 21.68 -22.09 12.64
N TRP A 16 20.71 -22.48 11.82
CA TRP A 16 20.85 -23.57 10.85
C TRP A 16 21.39 -23.12 9.49
N LEU A 17 21.13 -21.88 9.09
CA LEU A 17 21.60 -21.31 7.81
C LEU A 17 23.09 -21.53 7.47
N PRO A 18 24.06 -21.35 8.39
CA PRO A 18 25.47 -21.63 8.09
C PRO A 18 25.76 -23.12 7.80
N HIS A 19 24.87 -24.03 8.20
CA HIS A 19 25.06 -25.48 8.04
C HIS A 19 24.39 -26.08 6.80
N PHE A 20 23.57 -25.32 6.05
CA PHE A 20 22.83 -25.84 4.89
C PHE A 20 23.72 -26.22 3.70
N ALA A 21 24.83 -25.52 3.50
CA ALA A 21 25.76 -25.80 2.42
C ALA A 21 27.20 -25.48 2.82
N ARG A 22 28.15 -26.03 2.08
CA ARG A 22 29.58 -25.74 2.21
C ARG A 22 30.11 -25.41 0.82
N GLY A 23 30.69 -24.23 0.67
CA GLY A 23 31.26 -23.78 -0.60
C GLY A 23 32.11 -22.54 -0.40
N PRO A 24 33.08 -22.28 -1.30
CA PRO A 24 34.01 -21.14 -1.18
C PRO A 24 33.29 -19.78 -1.16
N LEU A 25 32.13 -19.69 -1.81
CA LEU A 25 31.29 -18.48 -1.83
C LEU A 25 30.21 -18.46 -0.72
N TRP A 26 30.03 -19.55 0.04
CA TRP A 26 28.91 -19.65 0.98
C TRP A 26 29.03 -18.64 2.12
N ASP A 27 30.21 -18.48 2.73
CA ASP A 27 30.39 -17.46 3.78
C ASP A 27 30.33 -16.03 3.24
N GLN A 28 30.70 -15.81 1.96
CA GLN A 28 30.52 -14.49 1.34
C GLN A 28 29.03 -14.16 1.11
N VAL A 29 28.23 -15.13 0.70
CA VAL A 29 26.81 -14.92 0.40
C VAL A 29 25.95 -14.86 1.66
N VAL A 30 26.22 -15.77 2.60
CA VAL A 30 25.35 -16.07 3.76
C VAL A 30 25.98 -15.64 5.08
N GLY A 31 27.30 -15.46 5.12
CA GLY A 31 28.03 -15.21 6.35
C GLY A 31 27.58 -13.95 7.09
N ARG A 32 27.39 -12.86 6.35
CA ARG A 32 26.88 -11.61 6.91
C ARG A 32 25.44 -11.77 7.41
N GLU A 33 24.59 -12.49 6.70
CA GLU A 33 23.17 -12.70 7.06
C GLU A 33 23.02 -13.39 8.41
N TYR A 34 23.67 -14.54 8.63
CA TYR A 34 23.56 -15.23 9.90
C TYR A 34 24.23 -14.44 11.05
N ARG A 35 25.34 -13.74 10.79
CA ARG A 35 26.03 -12.89 11.78
C ARG A 35 25.15 -11.71 12.21
N SER A 36 24.57 -11.00 11.25
CA SER A 36 23.60 -9.93 11.49
C SER A 36 22.38 -10.47 12.24
N CYS A 37 21.88 -11.65 11.89
CA CYS A 37 20.79 -12.28 12.61
C CYS A 37 21.11 -12.67 14.05
N ARG A 38 22.29 -13.20 14.34
CA ARG A 38 22.69 -13.47 15.73
C ARG A 38 22.79 -12.21 16.58
N LYS A 39 23.22 -11.09 15.99
CA LYS A 39 23.35 -9.80 16.69
C LYS A 39 22.02 -9.06 16.84
N ASN A 40 21.22 -9.01 15.77
CA ASN A 40 20.08 -8.08 15.61
C ASN A 40 18.73 -8.80 15.44
N TRP A 41 18.59 -10.07 15.81
CA TRP A 41 17.33 -10.83 15.72
C TRP A 41 16.15 -10.12 16.40
N TRP A 42 16.39 -9.48 17.54
CA TRP A 42 15.37 -8.83 18.35
C TRP A 42 14.74 -7.63 17.63
N ALA A 43 15.51 -6.92 16.78
CA ALA A 43 15.02 -5.78 16.01
C ALA A 43 13.94 -6.19 15.00
N ASN A 44 14.02 -7.41 14.44
CA ASN A 44 12.98 -7.95 13.56
C ASN A 44 11.69 -8.29 14.30
N LEU A 45 11.80 -8.81 15.53
CA LEU A 45 10.62 -9.16 16.33
C LEU A 45 9.87 -7.93 16.83
N LEU A 46 10.60 -6.84 17.08
CA LEU A 46 10.04 -5.54 17.43
C LEU A 46 9.62 -4.70 16.21
N TYR A 47 9.85 -5.17 14.98
CA TYR A 47 9.54 -4.44 13.74
C TYR A 47 10.22 -3.06 13.63
N ILE A 48 11.48 -2.97 14.08
CA ILE A 48 12.31 -1.76 14.01
C ILE A 48 13.61 -1.97 13.22
N ASN A 49 13.78 -3.13 12.59
CA ASN A 49 14.94 -3.50 11.77
C ASN A 49 15.18 -2.59 10.56
N ASN A 50 14.18 -1.82 10.14
CA ASN A 50 14.30 -0.82 9.07
C ASN A 50 14.91 0.52 9.53
N TYR A 51 15.00 0.77 10.84
CA TYR A 51 15.66 1.97 11.41
C TYR A 51 16.87 1.61 12.27
N TYR A 52 16.87 0.44 12.90
CA TYR A 52 17.95 -0.01 13.75
C TYR A 52 19.02 -0.74 12.93
N GLU A 53 20.23 -0.18 12.92
CA GLU A 53 21.42 -0.73 12.26
C GLU A 53 21.10 -1.26 10.84
N GLU A 54 20.47 -0.42 10.01
CA GLU A 54 19.93 -0.76 8.67
C GLU A 54 20.93 -1.54 7.79
N LYS A 55 22.21 -1.17 7.83
CA LYS A 55 23.27 -1.83 7.05
C LYS A 55 23.57 -3.26 7.51
N ASN A 56 23.23 -3.60 8.75
CA ASN A 56 23.37 -4.93 9.36
C ASN A 56 22.01 -5.47 9.81
N MET A 57 20.97 -5.21 9.00
CA MET A 57 19.65 -5.79 9.21
C MET A 57 19.72 -7.32 9.15
N CYS A 58 19.07 -7.98 10.10
CA CYS A 58 18.81 -9.40 9.97
C CYS A 58 17.67 -9.59 8.96
N LEU A 59 17.84 -10.48 7.98
CA LEU A 59 16.85 -10.72 6.92
C LEU A 59 16.45 -9.43 6.19
N PRO A 60 17.26 -8.95 5.23
CA PRO A 60 16.97 -7.70 4.55
C PRO A 60 15.56 -7.63 3.98
N HIS A 61 15.08 -8.72 3.38
CA HIS A 61 13.73 -8.81 2.83
C HIS A 61 12.59 -8.54 3.84
N SER A 62 12.83 -8.61 5.15
CA SER A 62 11.83 -8.32 6.17
C SER A 62 11.59 -6.82 6.42
N TRP A 63 12.32 -5.93 5.74
CA TRP A 63 12.16 -4.47 5.88
C TRP A 63 10.72 -4.00 5.67
N TYR A 64 10.00 -4.57 4.68
CA TYR A 64 8.64 -4.14 4.35
C TYR A 64 7.65 -4.53 5.44
N LEU A 65 7.92 -5.61 6.17
CA LEU A 65 7.07 -6.07 7.26
C LEU A 65 7.15 -5.12 8.45
N ALA A 66 8.35 -4.58 8.71
CA ALA A 66 8.58 -3.54 9.70
C ALA A 66 7.84 -2.25 9.34
N ALA A 67 7.99 -1.82 8.08
CA ALA A 67 7.30 -0.66 7.55
C ALA A 67 5.77 -0.80 7.61
N ASP A 68 5.23 -1.98 7.31
CA ASP A 68 3.77 -2.25 7.36
C ASP A 68 3.21 -2.10 8.78
N ILE A 69 3.89 -2.64 9.80
CA ILE A 69 3.46 -2.48 11.20
C ILE A 69 3.51 -1.02 11.64
N GLN A 70 4.54 -0.27 11.23
CA GLN A 70 4.66 1.16 11.54
C GLN A 70 3.53 1.97 10.88
N LEU A 71 3.23 1.71 9.61
CA LEU A 71 2.15 2.35 8.88
C LEU A 71 0.77 1.94 9.43
N PHE A 72 0.62 0.70 9.89
CA PHE A 72 -0.58 0.24 10.57
C PHE A 72 -0.82 0.99 11.89
N LEU A 73 0.20 1.14 12.74
CA LEU A 73 0.10 1.94 13.96
C LEU A 73 -0.22 3.41 13.66
N TYR A 74 0.44 3.97 12.65
CA TYR A 74 0.15 5.31 12.14
C TYR A 74 -1.32 5.46 11.72
N SER A 75 -1.86 4.47 11.01
CA SER A 75 -3.25 4.47 10.56
C SER A 75 -4.25 4.43 11.71
N LEU A 76 -3.97 3.63 12.73
CA LEU A 76 -4.79 3.53 13.94
C LEU A 76 -4.84 4.86 14.66
N LEU A 77 -3.68 5.52 14.81
CA LEU A 77 -3.59 6.83 15.43
C LEU A 77 -4.36 7.88 14.62
N LEU A 78 -4.19 7.90 13.30
CA LEU A 78 -4.85 8.85 12.41
C LEU A 78 -6.37 8.66 12.43
N LEU A 79 -6.86 7.42 12.37
CA LEU A 79 -8.28 7.10 12.46
C LEU A 79 -8.86 7.41 13.85
N SER A 80 -8.10 7.20 14.93
CA SER A 80 -8.52 7.55 16.30
C SER A 80 -8.76 9.06 16.45
N ILE A 81 -7.86 9.90 15.92
CA ILE A 81 -8.02 11.36 15.89
C ILE A 81 -9.27 11.76 15.10
N ILE A 82 -9.48 11.16 13.93
CA ILE A 82 -10.65 11.42 13.08
C ILE A 82 -11.95 10.98 13.75
N TRP A 83 -11.92 9.88 14.50
CA TRP A 83 -13.09 9.35 15.19
C TRP A 83 -13.58 10.31 16.27
N LYS A 84 -12.66 10.97 16.99
CA LYS A 84 -12.99 12.00 17.98
C LYS A 84 -13.59 13.25 17.35
N ASN A 85 -13.10 13.69 16.18
CA ASN A 85 -13.66 14.85 15.49
C ASN A 85 -13.67 14.72 13.96
N ARG A 86 -14.81 14.24 13.43
CA ARG A 86 -15.00 14.03 11.98
C ARG A 86 -14.90 15.30 11.15
N ARG A 87 -15.09 16.50 11.72
CA ARG A 87 -14.99 17.77 11.00
C ARG A 87 -13.54 18.07 10.58
N ILE A 88 -12.56 17.56 11.33
CA ILE A 88 -11.13 17.79 11.07
C ILE A 88 -10.57 16.75 10.09
N ALA A 89 -11.34 15.71 9.73
CA ALA A 89 -10.86 14.60 8.89
C ALA A 89 -10.16 15.07 7.60
N SER A 90 -10.76 16.01 6.87
CA SER A 90 -10.16 16.56 5.64
C SER A 90 -8.84 17.27 5.89
N LYS A 91 -8.69 17.98 7.02
CA LYS A 91 -7.46 18.69 7.37
C LYS A 91 -6.36 17.72 7.78
N VAL A 92 -6.69 16.69 8.56
CA VAL A 92 -5.73 15.64 8.97
C VAL A 92 -5.23 14.87 7.76
N PHE A 93 -6.12 14.45 6.87
CA PHE A 93 -5.72 13.77 5.63
C PHE A 93 -4.87 14.65 4.72
N ALA A 94 -5.25 15.92 4.53
CA ALA A 94 -4.46 16.86 3.73
C ALA A 94 -3.06 17.08 4.31
N ALA A 95 -2.95 17.31 5.62
CA ALA A 95 -1.67 17.46 6.29
C ALA A 95 -0.78 16.22 6.13
N SER A 96 -1.36 15.03 6.28
CA SER A 96 -0.63 13.78 6.08
C SER A 96 -0.15 13.60 4.64
N LEU A 97 -0.98 13.89 3.63
CA LEU A 97 -0.58 13.81 2.23
C LEU A 97 0.56 14.77 1.91
N ILE A 98 0.49 15.99 2.43
CA ILE A 98 1.57 16.99 2.29
C ILE A 98 2.87 16.42 2.88
N MET A 99 2.83 15.88 4.09
CA MET A 99 4.00 15.24 4.70
C MET A 99 4.52 14.05 3.89
N GLY A 100 3.62 13.24 3.33
CA GLY A 100 3.95 12.09 2.49
C GLY A 100 4.59 12.43 1.14
N VAL A 101 4.52 13.70 0.70
CA VAL A 101 5.23 14.20 -0.48
C VAL A 101 6.50 14.95 -0.08
N LEU A 102 6.41 15.82 0.93
CA LEU A 102 7.52 16.66 1.36
C LEU A 102 8.66 15.87 1.98
N VAL A 103 8.37 14.91 2.86
CA VAL A 103 9.44 14.12 3.54
C VAL A 103 10.32 13.37 2.53
N PRO A 104 9.79 12.54 1.62
CA PRO A 104 10.62 11.88 0.61
C PRO A 104 11.30 12.88 -0.35
N GLY A 105 10.65 14.00 -0.68
CA GLY A 105 11.25 15.04 -1.53
C GLY A 105 12.44 15.76 -0.87
N ILE A 106 12.32 16.13 0.40
CA ILE A 106 13.40 16.77 1.18
C ILE A 106 14.57 15.80 1.37
N LEU A 107 14.30 14.53 1.70
CA LEU A 107 15.34 13.52 1.82
C LEU A 107 16.08 13.32 0.50
N ALA A 108 15.35 13.31 -0.61
CA ALA A 108 15.95 13.19 -1.94
C ALA A 108 16.83 14.40 -2.30
N TYR A 109 16.40 15.60 -1.92
CA TYR A 109 17.15 16.83 -2.16
C TYR A 109 18.44 16.92 -1.33
N ILE A 110 18.41 16.49 -0.07
CA ILE A 110 19.57 16.57 0.83
C ILE A 110 20.62 15.51 0.52
N HIS A 111 20.18 14.30 0.15
CA HIS A 111 21.06 13.15 -0.02
C HIS A 111 21.45 12.88 -1.48
N ASP A 112 21.06 13.75 -2.43
CA ASP A 112 21.32 13.63 -3.87
C ASP A 112 21.14 12.19 -4.40
N ILE A 113 20.03 11.56 -4.02
CA ILE A 113 19.76 10.17 -4.35
C ILE A 113 19.41 10.00 -5.83
N HIS A 114 19.75 8.88 -6.44
CA HIS A 114 19.30 8.59 -7.79
C HIS A 114 17.80 8.25 -7.82
N ILE A 115 17.12 8.69 -8.90
CA ILE A 115 15.67 8.59 -9.11
C ILE A 115 15.19 7.13 -9.12
N VAL A 116 16.02 6.22 -9.61
CA VAL A 116 15.74 4.79 -9.72
C VAL A 116 16.88 4.02 -9.07
N LEU A 117 16.56 2.98 -8.30
CA LEU A 117 17.55 2.05 -7.74
C LEU A 117 18.32 1.38 -8.89
N ARG A 118 19.56 1.83 -9.15
CA ARG A 118 20.40 1.28 -10.21
C ARG A 118 21.11 0.01 -9.72
N ALA A 119 20.54 -1.14 -10.04
CA ALA A 119 21.15 -2.45 -9.74
C ALA A 119 22.19 -2.83 -10.81
N TYR A 120 23.30 -2.09 -10.88
CA TYR A 120 24.46 -2.48 -11.70
C TYR A 120 25.04 -3.81 -11.21
N PRO A 121 25.68 -4.62 -12.08
CA PRO A 121 26.34 -5.85 -11.67
C PRO A 121 27.43 -5.63 -10.61
N GLU A 122 28.09 -4.47 -10.61
CA GLU A 122 29.03 -4.05 -9.56
C GLU A 122 28.32 -3.85 -8.21
N ASN A 123 27.11 -3.30 -8.22
CA ASN A 123 26.27 -3.08 -7.04
C ASN A 123 25.61 -4.36 -6.52
N LEU A 124 25.44 -5.38 -7.38
CA LEU A 124 25.07 -6.73 -6.95
C LEU A 124 26.18 -7.37 -6.12
N GLN A 125 27.44 -7.02 -6.39
CA GLN A 125 28.60 -7.47 -5.62
C GLN A 125 28.69 -6.77 -4.25
N THR A 126 28.40 -5.46 -4.19
CA THR A 126 28.35 -4.68 -2.94
C THR A 126 27.01 -4.76 -2.19
N ARG A 127 26.02 -5.50 -2.70
CA ARG A 127 24.66 -5.68 -2.15
C ARG A 127 23.85 -4.37 -2.05
N LEU A 128 22.59 -4.44 -2.48
CA LEU A 128 21.63 -3.32 -2.47
C LEU A 128 21.50 -2.59 -1.11
N VAL A 129 21.77 -3.28 0.01
CA VAL A 129 21.66 -2.72 1.37
C VAL A 129 22.66 -1.58 1.64
N ASN A 130 23.78 -1.53 0.92
CA ASN A 130 24.80 -0.48 1.11
C ASN A 130 24.53 0.78 0.27
N LEU A 131 23.51 0.75 -0.58
CA LEU A 131 23.14 1.88 -1.43
C LEU A 131 22.41 2.96 -0.60
N PRO A 132 22.70 4.26 -0.81
CA PRO A 132 21.99 5.34 -0.12
C PRO A 132 20.49 5.34 -0.44
N GLU A 133 20.10 4.96 -1.65
CA GLU A 133 18.70 4.85 -2.09
C GLU A 133 17.93 3.81 -1.27
N TRP A 134 18.60 2.73 -0.88
CA TRP A 134 18.00 1.70 -0.02
C TRP A 134 17.66 2.27 1.36
N SER A 135 18.63 2.93 1.98
CA SER A 135 18.55 3.40 3.37
C SER A 135 17.63 4.61 3.54
N TYR A 136 17.64 5.55 2.60
CA TYR A 136 16.88 6.80 2.74
C TYR A 136 15.53 6.80 2.03
N PHE A 137 15.35 6.00 0.97
CA PHE A 137 14.13 6.04 0.16
C PHE A 137 13.30 4.74 0.21
N MET A 138 13.92 3.57 0.05
CA MET A 138 13.20 2.30 -0.06
C MET A 138 12.73 1.74 1.28
N VAL A 139 13.64 1.63 2.25
CA VAL A 139 13.43 0.93 3.53
C VAL A 139 12.58 1.69 4.55
N PRO A 140 12.72 3.02 4.72
CA PRO A 140 12.03 3.70 5.80
C PRO A 140 10.51 3.74 5.59
N GLY A 141 9.75 3.42 6.65
CA GLY A 141 8.28 3.45 6.58
C GLY A 141 7.72 4.86 6.33
N HIS A 142 8.43 5.91 6.76
CA HIS A 142 7.95 7.29 6.68
C HIS A 142 7.82 7.81 5.24
N THR A 143 8.61 7.30 4.29
CA THR A 143 8.52 7.69 2.87
C THR A 143 7.26 7.15 2.19
N SER A 144 6.58 6.19 2.83
CA SER A 144 5.37 5.54 2.31
C SER A 144 4.07 6.03 2.97
N ILE A 145 4.16 7.01 3.88
CA ILE A 145 3.00 7.59 4.59
C ILE A 145 1.96 8.14 3.61
N GLY A 146 2.39 8.83 2.55
CA GLY A 146 1.48 9.44 1.59
C GLY A 146 0.62 8.39 0.88
N GLY A 147 1.23 7.36 0.30
CA GLY A 147 0.52 6.26 -0.38
C GLY A 147 -0.44 5.52 0.55
N TYR A 148 -0.02 5.27 1.79
CA TYR A 148 -0.89 4.66 2.79
C TYR A 148 -2.11 5.54 3.12
N THR A 149 -1.89 6.84 3.25
CA THR A 149 -2.94 7.83 3.54
C THR A 149 -3.95 7.95 2.40
N ILE A 150 -3.50 7.86 1.14
CA ILE A 150 -4.40 7.78 -0.02
C ILE A 150 -5.33 6.58 0.09
N GLY A 151 -4.80 5.42 0.47
CA GLY A 151 -5.62 4.23 0.74
C GLY A 151 -6.64 4.43 1.86
N LEU A 152 -6.25 5.08 2.96
CA LEU A 152 -7.15 5.43 4.07
C LEU A 152 -8.25 6.40 3.64
N ILE A 153 -7.93 7.40 2.82
CA ILE A 153 -8.93 8.31 2.24
C ILE A 153 -9.92 7.51 1.39
N GLY A 154 -9.44 6.60 0.54
CA GLY A 154 -10.29 5.69 -0.23
C GLY A 154 -11.24 4.88 0.63
N GLY A 155 -10.72 4.28 1.71
CA GLY A 155 -11.52 3.55 2.69
C GLY A 155 -12.55 4.42 3.42
N TYR A 156 -12.17 5.64 3.80
CA TYR A 156 -13.07 6.59 4.47
C TYR A 156 -14.19 7.06 3.53
N LEU A 157 -13.87 7.39 2.27
CA LEU A 157 -14.85 7.75 1.25
C LEU A 157 -15.80 6.59 0.95
N TYR A 158 -15.28 5.36 0.89
CA TYR A 158 -16.10 4.16 0.75
C TYR A 158 -17.06 4.02 1.94
N TYR A 159 -16.58 4.14 3.18
CA TYR A 159 -17.43 4.06 4.37
C TYR A 159 -18.55 5.11 4.37
N LYS A 160 -18.22 6.37 4.01
CA LYS A 160 -19.18 7.47 3.94
C LYS A 160 -20.23 7.26 2.83
N ASN A 161 -19.83 6.64 1.72
CA ASN A 161 -20.65 6.49 0.52
C ASN A 161 -21.18 5.06 0.30
N ARG A 162 -21.05 4.16 1.28
CA ARG A 162 -21.42 2.74 1.14
C ARG A 162 -22.88 2.51 0.68
N ASN A 163 -23.77 3.42 1.05
CA ASN A 163 -25.20 3.34 0.74
C ASN A 163 -25.61 4.23 -0.46
N LYS A 164 -24.68 5.01 -1.03
CA LYS A 164 -24.96 5.94 -2.11
C LYS A 164 -24.29 5.45 -3.39
N LYS A 165 -25.08 5.27 -4.44
CA LYS A 165 -24.53 5.06 -5.79
C LYS A 165 -24.18 6.42 -6.38
N LEU A 166 -22.92 6.84 -6.24
CA LEU A 166 -22.47 8.17 -6.66
C LEU A 166 -22.54 8.38 -8.18
N PHE A 167 -22.47 7.29 -8.95
CA PHE A 167 -22.41 7.30 -10.41
C PHE A 167 -23.66 6.72 -11.08
N ALA A 168 -24.66 6.28 -10.29
CA ALA A 168 -25.94 5.89 -10.85
C ALA A 168 -26.79 7.15 -11.04
N LYS A 169 -27.18 7.43 -12.29
CA LYS A 169 -28.17 8.46 -12.58
C LYS A 169 -29.47 8.11 -11.84
N THR A 170 -29.92 8.98 -10.93
CA THR A 170 -31.28 8.92 -10.38
C THR A 170 -32.24 9.08 -11.54
N VAL A 171 -32.85 7.99 -11.98
CA VAL A 171 -33.98 8.04 -12.90
C VAL A 171 -35.17 8.53 -12.09
N THR A 172 -35.36 9.85 -12.02
CA THR A 172 -36.64 10.42 -11.60
C THR A 172 -37.66 10.09 -12.68
N THR A 173 -38.57 9.20 -12.33
CA THR A 173 -39.75 8.81 -13.08
C THR A 173 -40.57 10.07 -13.40
N GLU A 174 -40.57 10.51 -14.66
CA GLU A 174 -41.78 11.07 -15.28
C GLU A 174 -41.68 11.22 -16.81
N ASN A 175 -40.50 11.12 -17.43
CA ASN A 175 -40.42 11.16 -18.88
C ASN A 175 -39.54 10.04 -19.43
N GLN A 176 -39.98 9.49 -20.56
CA GLN A 176 -39.40 8.41 -21.38
C GLN A 176 -38.04 8.82 -21.97
N VAL A 177 -37.11 9.25 -21.12
CA VAL A 177 -35.78 9.72 -21.49
C VAL A 177 -34.94 8.52 -21.92
N ASP A 178 -34.81 8.37 -23.24
CA ASP A 178 -33.83 7.61 -24.02
C ASP A 178 -32.96 6.63 -23.22
N ILE A 179 -33.41 5.37 -23.18
CA ILE A 179 -32.62 4.21 -22.73
C ILE A 179 -31.25 4.17 -23.45
N ASN A 180 -31.21 4.59 -24.73
CA ASN A 180 -29.98 4.69 -25.51
C ASN A 180 -29.01 5.75 -24.96
N LYS A 181 -29.48 6.96 -24.64
CA LYS A 181 -28.65 8.04 -24.07
C LYS A 181 -28.03 7.65 -22.72
N THR A 182 -28.76 6.88 -21.93
CA THR A 182 -28.27 6.33 -20.64
C THR A 182 -27.23 5.23 -20.84
N LYS A 183 -27.37 4.38 -21.87
CA LYS A 183 -26.38 3.34 -22.22
C LYS A 183 -25.05 3.93 -22.70
N TYR A 184 -25.09 4.96 -23.54
CA TYR A 184 -23.89 5.67 -23.99
C TYR A 184 -23.19 6.38 -22.82
N PHE A 185 -23.94 7.10 -21.99
CA PHE A 185 -23.40 7.78 -20.80
C PHE A 185 -22.61 6.83 -19.90
N THR A 186 -23.18 5.68 -19.55
CA THR A 186 -22.50 4.66 -18.73
C THR A 186 -21.28 4.06 -19.44
N GLN A 187 -21.31 3.91 -20.77
CA GLN A 187 -20.15 3.45 -21.55
C GLN A 187 -18.98 4.42 -21.50
N TYR A 188 -19.24 5.72 -21.68
CA TYR A 188 -18.22 6.76 -21.62
C TYR A 188 -17.59 6.81 -20.22
N GLN A 189 -18.38 6.68 -19.15
CA GLN A 189 -17.87 6.62 -17.78
C GLN A 189 -16.91 5.44 -17.54
N HIS A 190 -17.20 4.26 -18.10
CA HIS A 190 -16.30 3.10 -18.01
C HIS A 190 -14.97 3.36 -18.74
N ILE A 191 -15.03 3.85 -19.98
CA ILE A 191 -13.84 4.14 -20.78
C ILE A 191 -12.98 5.20 -20.10
N LEU A 192 -13.58 6.30 -19.66
CA LEU A 192 -12.88 7.37 -18.94
C LEU A 192 -12.22 6.84 -17.66
N TRP A 193 -12.92 6.01 -16.89
CA TRP A 193 -12.34 5.42 -15.69
C TRP A 193 -11.14 4.51 -15.97
N PHE A 194 -11.22 3.65 -16.99
CA PHE A 194 -10.10 2.81 -17.42
C PHE A 194 -8.90 3.65 -17.85
N VAL A 195 -9.12 4.67 -18.68
CA VAL A 195 -8.06 5.58 -19.15
C VAL A 195 -7.39 6.27 -17.97
N VAL A 196 -8.17 6.83 -17.04
CA VAL A 196 -7.62 7.54 -15.87
C VAL A 196 -6.85 6.60 -14.95
N VAL A 197 -7.39 5.43 -14.63
CA VAL A 197 -6.76 4.47 -13.71
C VAL A 197 -5.42 3.96 -14.24
N PHE A 198 -5.33 3.65 -15.53
CA PHE A 198 -4.08 3.15 -16.12
C PHE A 198 -3.10 4.27 -16.47
N SER A 199 -3.57 5.49 -16.73
CA SER A 199 -2.72 6.64 -17.04
C SER A 199 -1.78 6.98 -15.89
N PHE A 200 -2.26 7.05 -14.64
CA PHE A 200 -1.39 7.45 -13.50
C PHE A 200 -0.21 6.50 -13.24
N PRO A 201 -0.39 5.17 -13.13
CA PRO A 201 0.74 4.26 -12.99
C PRO A 201 1.66 4.26 -14.22
N LEU A 202 1.08 4.32 -15.42
CA LEU A 202 1.84 4.28 -16.67
C LEU A 202 2.71 5.52 -16.84
N THR A 203 2.23 6.70 -16.48
CA THR A 203 3.02 7.94 -16.54
C THR A 203 4.19 7.90 -15.57
N VAL A 204 4.00 7.37 -14.35
CA VAL A 204 5.09 7.21 -13.37
C VAL A 204 6.16 6.26 -13.87
N ILE A 205 5.76 5.12 -14.47
CA ILE A 205 6.68 4.14 -15.04
C ILE A 205 7.42 4.73 -16.23
N LEU A 206 6.70 5.34 -17.18
CA LEU A 206 7.31 5.91 -18.39
C LEU A 206 8.27 7.05 -18.05
N LEU A 207 7.89 7.93 -17.11
CA LEU A 207 8.75 9.00 -16.63
C LEU A 207 9.98 8.44 -15.91
N GLY A 208 9.82 7.37 -15.13
CA GLY A 208 10.95 6.67 -14.50
C GLY A 208 11.91 6.07 -15.50
N LEU A 209 11.42 5.56 -16.63
CA LEU A 209 12.25 5.05 -17.73
C LEU A 209 13.01 6.17 -18.45
N LEU A 210 12.37 7.31 -18.71
CA LEU A 210 13.05 8.47 -19.32
C LEU A 210 14.17 9.00 -18.43
N LEU A 211 13.93 9.05 -17.12
CA LEU A 211 14.91 9.51 -16.12
C LEU A 211 15.99 8.46 -15.81
N HIS A 212 15.88 7.25 -16.35
CA HIS A 212 16.86 6.18 -16.17
C HIS A 212 18.02 6.24 -17.19
N ASP A 213 17.92 7.07 -18.23
CA ASP A 213 18.96 7.19 -19.25
C ASP A 213 20.31 7.59 -18.63
N ASP A 214 21.39 6.86 -18.97
CA ASP A 214 22.74 7.08 -18.43
C ASP A 214 23.33 8.43 -18.88
N ASN A 215 22.83 8.99 -19.98
CA ASN A 215 23.27 10.30 -20.50
C ASN A 215 22.57 11.49 -19.83
N TYR A 216 21.51 11.25 -19.06
CA TYR A 216 20.74 12.30 -18.41
C TYR A 216 21.12 12.37 -16.93
N THR A 217 21.70 13.50 -16.52
CA THR A 217 21.97 13.81 -15.11
C THR A 217 20.83 14.67 -14.60
N PRO A 218 19.86 14.09 -13.87
CA PRO A 218 18.74 14.86 -13.34
C PRO A 218 19.26 15.88 -12.32
N SER A 219 18.67 17.07 -12.32
CA SER A 219 18.91 18.04 -11.25
C SER A 219 18.38 17.50 -9.90
N SER A 220 18.97 17.94 -8.79
CA SER A 220 18.52 17.55 -7.45
C SER A 220 17.05 17.90 -7.19
N LEU A 221 16.56 18.98 -7.82
CA LEU A 221 15.15 19.40 -7.73
C LEU A 221 14.22 18.46 -8.51
N GLU A 222 14.57 18.09 -9.75
CA GLU A 222 13.77 17.14 -10.55
C GLU A 222 13.67 15.78 -9.86
N THR A 223 14.77 15.32 -9.28
CA THR A 223 14.83 14.11 -8.46
C THR A 223 13.89 14.22 -7.26
N ALA A 224 13.96 15.31 -6.49
CA ALA A 224 13.11 15.51 -5.32
C ALA A 224 11.62 15.50 -5.67
N VAL A 225 11.24 16.14 -6.78
CA VAL A 225 9.86 16.18 -7.27
C VAL A 225 9.40 14.79 -7.69
N TYR A 226 10.20 14.05 -8.46
CA TYR A 226 9.84 12.70 -8.90
C TYR A 226 9.72 11.74 -7.73
N VAL A 227 10.70 11.71 -6.82
CA VAL A 227 10.73 10.81 -5.66
C VAL A 227 9.54 11.08 -4.74
N GLY A 228 9.22 12.36 -4.50
CA GLY A 228 8.09 12.75 -3.66
C GLY A 228 6.71 12.42 -4.26
N LEU A 229 6.55 12.51 -5.59
CA LEU A 229 5.25 12.32 -6.24
C LEU A 229 5.00 10.91 -6.77
N SER A 230 6.02 10.22 -7.26
CA SER A 230 5.89 8.94 -8.00
C SER A 230 5.07 7.88 -7.25
N ARG A 231 5.47 7.54 -6.01
CA ARG A 231 4.75 6.56 -5.17
C ARG A 231 3.32 7.00 -4.84
N ASN A 232 3.12 8.29 -4.63
CA ASN A 232 1.81 8.86 -4.28
C ASN A 232 0.86 8.86 -5.49
N LEU A 233 1.33 9.22 -6.67
CA LEU A 233 0.56 9.16 -7.92
C LEU A 233 0.19 7.72 -8.30
N TYR A 234 1.12 6.79 -8.14
CA TYR A 234 0.85 5.37 -8.34
C TYR A 234 -0.25 4.88 -7.36
N ALA A 235 -0.12 5.19 -6.07
CA ALA A 235 -1.11 4.83 -5.06
C ALA A 235 -2.48 5.47 -5.34
N PHE A 236 -2.53 6.70 -5.86
CA PHE A 236 -3.76 7.37 -6.26
C PHE A 236 -4.49 6.65 -7.39
N GLY A 237 -3.77 6.24 -8.44
CA GLY A 237 -4.32 5.41 -9.52
C GLY A 237 -4.92 4.11 -8.99
N MET A 238 -4.20 3.41 -8.11
CA MET A 238 -4.67 2.17 -7.48
C MET A 238 -5.90 2.40 -6.57
N CYS A 239 -5.94 3.52 -5.85
CA CYS A 239 -7.10 3.88 -5.02
C CYS A 239 -8.35 4.14 -5.88
N LEU A 240 -8.22 4.87 -6.99
CA LEU A 240 -9.31 5.09 -7.95
C LEU A 240 -9.78 3.79 -8.59
N MET A 241 -8.86 2.86 -8.84
CA MET A 241 -9.17 1.51 -9.32
C MET A 241 -10.04 0.76 -8.31
N ILE A 242 -9.62 0.71 -7.05
CA ILE A 242 -10.38 0.02 -6.00
C ILE A 242 -11.75 0.68 -5.81
N PHE A 243 -11.80 2.02 -5.74
CA PHE A 243 -13.03 2.76 -5.57
C PHE A 243 -14.02 2.55 -6.74
N GLY A 244 -13.55 2.55 -7.98
CA GLY A 244 -14.38 2.29 -9.16
C GLY A 244 -14.99 0.88 -9.18
N PHE A 245 -14.26 -0.12 -8.69
CA PHE A 245 -14.81 -1.47 -8.52
C PHE A 245 -15.90 -1.51 -7.45
N THR A 246 -15.76 -0.77 -6.33
CA THR A 246 -16.81 -0.73 -5.31
C THR A 246 -18.13 -0.13 -5.80
N GLN A 247 -18.06 0.76 -6.80
CA GLN A 247 -19.21 1.44 -7.39
C GLN A 247 -19.76 0.73 -8.64
N ASN A 248 -19.27 -0.46 -8.98
CA ASN A 248 -19.62 -1.24 -10.18
C ASN A 248 -19.37 -0.50 -11.51
N ILE A 249 -18.39 0.39 -11.56
CA ILE A 249 -17.97 1.07 -12.79
C ILE A 249 -16.97 0.21 -13.58
N GLY A 250 -16.24 -0.71 -12.94
CA GLY A 250 -15.20 -1.49 -13.65
C GLY A 250 -15.71 -2.69 -14.46
N CYS A 251 -16.97 -3.11 -14.33
CA CYS A 251 -17.40 -4.41 -14.82
C CYS A 251 -18.80 -4.40 -15.44
N ARG A 252 -18.87 -4.41 -16.78
CA ARG A 252 -20.13 -4.66 -17.54
C ARG A 252 -20.59 -6.13 -17.46
N VAL A 253 -19.75 -7.06 -16.99
CA VAL A 253 -20.05 -8.51 -16.97
C VAL A 253 -20.95 -8.91 -15.80
N GLY A 254 -21.09 -8.08 -14.77
CA GLY A 254 -21.85 -8.39 -13.56
C GLY A 254 -23.37 -8.28 -13.65
N GLN A 255 -23.93 -7.80 -14.77
CA GLN A 255 -25.40 -7.83 -14.96
C GLN A 255 -25.91 -9.14 -15.56
N ARG A 256 -25.06 -9.93 -16.23
CA ARG A 256 -25.42 -11.25 -16.75
C ARG A 256 -24.94 -12.41 -15.87
N HIS A 257 -23.92 -12.18 -15.03
CA HIS A 257 -23.42 -13.14 -14.04
C HIS A 257 -23.58 -12.63 -12.59
N ARG A 258 -24.81 -12.27 -12.19
CA ARG A 258 -25.13 -12.07 -10.77
C ARG A 258 -25.03 -13.39 -9.97
N ASN A 259 -24.91 -14.54 -10.66
CA ASN A 259 -24.75 -15.87 -10.10
C ASN A 259 -23.31 -16.44 -10.13
N ASP A 260 -22.30 -15.72 -10.65
CA ASP A 260 -20.93 -16.26 -10.60
C ASP A 260 -20.32 -16.09 -9.21
N THR A 261 -20.29 -17.22 -8.52
CA THR A 261 -19.64 -17.45 -7.23
C THR A 261 -18.22 -16.88 -7.15
N GLY A 262 -17.44 -16.87 -8.24
CA GLY A 262 -16.06 -16.37 -8.25
C GLY A 262 -15.89 -14.87 -7.92
N PHE A 263 -16.76 -14.00 -8.44
CA PHE A 263 -16.66 -12.55 -8.17
C PHE A 263 -17.30 -12.15 -6.82
N ALA A 264 -18.32 -12.88 -6.37
CA ALA A 264 -18.83 -12.76 -5.01
C ALA A 264 -17.77 -13.19 -3.98
N ILE A 265 -16.97 -14.22 -4.31
CA ILE A 265 -15.81 -14.67 -3.53
C ILE A 265 -14.71 -13.61 -3.55
N LEU A 266 -14.35 -12.98 -4.67
CA LEU A 266 -13.38 -11.88 -4.69
C LEU A 266 -13.83 -10.68 -3.87
N ARG A 267 -15.11 -10.29 -3.96
CA ARG A 267 -15.68 -9.22 -3.12
C ARG A 267 -15.68 -9.61 -1.64
N LYS A 268 -16.02 -10.86 -1.31
CA LYS A 268 -15.99 -11.38 0.07
C LYS A 268 -14.55 -11.53 0.58
N ILE A 269 -13.60 -12.04 -0.19
CA ILE A 269 -12.19 -12.20 0.22
C ILE A 269 -11.54 -10.83 0.42
N PHE A 270 -11.76 -9.89 -0.50
CA PHE A 270 -11.15 -8.55 -0.41
C PHE A 270 -11.74 -7.73 0.73
N VAL A 271 -13.06 -7.79 0.95
CA VAL A 271 -13.74 -7.05 2.03
C VAL A 271 -13.59 -7.76 3.40
N LEU A 272 -13.67 -9.10 3.47
CA LEU A 272 -13.58 -9.86 4.72
C LEU A 272 -12.14 -10.09 5.21
N ARG A 273 -11.09 -10.10 4.37
CA ARG A 273 -9.71 -10.14 4.91
C ARG A 273 -9.28 -8.82 5.52
N VAL A 274 -9.68 -7.69 4.92
CA VAL A 274 -9.35 -6.36 5.44
C VAL A 274 -10.22 -6.01 6.66
N LEU A 275 -11.51 -6.38 6.68
CA LEU A 275 -12.41 -6.08 7.80
C LEU A 275 -12.56 -7.20 8.84
N GLY A 276 -12.37 -8.47 8.49
CA GLY A 276 -12.50 -9.60 9.42
C GLY A 276 -11.46 -9.59 10.55
N THR A 277 -10.30 -8.99 10.31
CA THR A 277 -9.27 -8.78 11.34
C THR A 277 -9.70 -7.70 12.35
N PHE A 278 -10.52 -6.72 11.94
CA PHE A 278 -11.12 -5.73 12.83
C PHE A 278 -12.40 -6.24 13.50
N HIS A 279 -13.22 -7.01 12.78
CA HIS A 279 -14.53 -7.48 13.27
C HIS A 279 -14.42 -8.55 14.36
N ASN A 280 -13.45 -9.49 14.28
CA ASN A 280 -13.37 -10.55 15.29
C ASN A 280 -12.73 -10.14 16.63
N ASN A 281 -11.96 -9.04 16.67
CA ASN A 281 -11.27 -8.62 17.89
C ASN A 281 -12.02 -7.54 18.71
N THR A 282 -13.11 -6.97 18.18
CA THR A 282 -13.83 -5.86 18.85
C THR A 282 -15.19 -6.24 19.43
N TYR A 283 -15.79 -7.37 19.05
CA TYR A 283 -17.16 -7.74 19.48
C TYR A 283 -17.23 -8.78 20.61
N THR A 284 -16.12 -9.38 21.06
CA THR A 284 -16.16 -10.37 22.15
C THR A 284 -16.24 -9.79 23.56
N LYS A 285 -16.42 -8.46 23.72
CA LYS A 285 -16.43 -7.79 25.04
C LYS A 285 -17.48 -6.70 25.26
N TRP A 286 -18.65 -6.79 24.62
CA TRP A 286 -19.77 -5.92 24.98
C TRP A 286 -21.07 -6.73 25.14
N PRO A 287 -21.66 -6.77 26.35
CA PRO A 287 -22.88 -7.50 26.62
C PRO A 287 -24.08 -6.57 26.41
N TYR A 288 -24.80 -6.71 25.31
CA TYR A 288 -26.23 -6.35 25.28
C TYR A 288 -26.96 -7.26 24.29
N GLN A 289 -27.89 -8.03 24.86
CA GLN A 289 -28.89 -8.84 24.19
C GLN A 289 -29.70 -8.03 23.18
N ILE A 290 -30.07 -8.68 22.07
CA ILE A 290 -31.28 -8.33 21.34
C ILE A 290 -32.05 -9.65 21.21
N ASP A 291 -32.95 -9.83 22.16
CA ASP A 291 -34.01 -10.84 22.12
C ASP A 291 -35.05 -10.48 21.05
N ASP A 292 -35.64 -11.53 20.50
CA ASP A 292 -37.01 -11.65 19.98
C ASP A 292 -37.56 -10.60 19.01
N LEU A 293 -37.67 -11.02 17.74
CA LEU A 293 -38.83 -10.68 16.91
C LEU A 293 -39.16 -11.86 15.99
N TYR A 294 -39.91 -12.80 16.58
CA TYR A 294 -40.73 -13.78 15.89
C TYR A 294 -41.73 -13.07 14.96
N ILE A 295 -41.73 -13.46 13.69
CA ILE A 295 -42.80 -13.15 12.74
C ILE A 295 -43.66 -14.42 12.63
N GLY A 296 -44.87 -14.37 13.21
CA GLY A 296 -46.01 -15.16 12.73
C GLY A 296 -46.77 -14.39 11.64
N PRO A 297 -47.87 -14.92 11.08
CA PRO A 297 -48.62 -16.12 11.46
C PRO A 297 -48.29 -17.38 10.65
#